data_AF-A0A969YUZ1-F1
#
_entry.id   AF-A0A969YUZ1-F1
#
_cell.length_a   1.000
_cell.length_b   1.000
_cell.length_c   1.000
_cell.angle_alpha   90.00
_cell.angle_beta   90.00
_cell.angle_gamma   90.00
#
_symmetry.space_group_name_H-M   'P 1'
#
loop_
_entity.id
_entity.type
_entity.pdbx_description
1 polymer ?
#
loop_
_entity_poly.entity_id
_entity_poly.type
_entity_poly.pdbx_seq_one_letter_code
_entity_poly.pdbx_strand_id
1 'polypeptide(L)'
;MILIKKTQRFLRFMSSMKIGLSLLAVIGLLAAIGSGISTDKYYQALPFKVILGLLLLNMALCTTNQVTKFFKHGLKAEKSSQILLRQIGMMTLHAGVVFILIGGSVYSFQGESTQIKIDQGQTVDMKTIFNQTKPFMIKLDDFNIDFNADGSPSQYFSHISLVENGAVTGEKDISVNNPFEYAGIKAYQSSFGYGVELQGESNTGWKEKKTLQESEFLQIPGTDKAIRIYKYIPNFDPEYGMQSKTLRPDNPRIVYSLYQKGSLLDVGAVSFGEKVEIQPGTTVQFNGVKPFSVLTVKRDPGLSLAMAGMLMLMAGTCLTLFLKQKKTGVVQ
;
A
#
# COMPACT_ATOMS: atom_id res chain seq x y z
N MET A 1 -43.02 7.83 31.12
CA MET A 1 -43.45 6.60 30.42
C MET A 1 -43.36 6.68 28.88
N ILE A 2 -43.75 7.79 28.25
CA ILE A 2 -43.71 7.96 26.77
C ILE A 2 -42.28 7.96 26.20
N LEU A 3 -41.33 8.63 26.89
CA LEU A 3 -39.93 8.72 26.46
C LEU A 3 -39.27 7.31 26.41
N ILE A 4 -39.49 6.49 27.44
CA ILE A 4 -38.97 5.12 27.54
C ILE A 4 -39.50 4.22 26.40
N LYS A 5 -40.79 4.31 26.08
CA LYS A 5 -41.39 3.56 24.95
C LYS A 5 -40.81 3.99 23.60
N LYS A 6 -40.57 5.29 23.40
CA LYS A 6 -39.91 5.82 22.18
C LYS A 6 -38.48 5.30 22.06
N THR A 7 -37.69 5.33 23.14
CA THR A 7 -36.31 4.81 23.16
C THR A 7 -36.25 3.32 22.84
N GLN A 8 -37.15 2.51 23.42
CA GLN A 8 -37.20 1.07 23.12
C GLN A 8 -37.64 0.75 21.69
N ARG A 9 -38.50 1.57 21.09
CA ARG A 9 -38.91 1.42 19.69
C ARG A 9 -37.76 1.79 18.75
N PHE A 10 -37.04 2.86 19.06
CA PHE A 10 -35.86 3.29 18.33
C PHE A 10 -34.73 2.25 18.39
N LEU A 11 -34.42 1.71 19.57
CA LEU A 11 -33.40 0.65 19.71
C LEU A 11 -33.75 -0.62 18.93
N ARG A 12 -35.03 -1.04 18.94
CA ARG A 12 -35.51 -2.20 18.16
C ARG A 12 -35.41 -1.96 16.65
N PHE A 13 -35.70 -0.74 16.21
CA PHE A 13 -35.49 -0.34 14.83
C PHE A 13 -34.00 -0.41 14.48
N MET A 14 -33.15 0.27 15.25
CA MET A 14 -31.69 0.31 15.06
C MET A 14 -31.00 -1.05 15.16
N SER A 15 -31.58 -2.05 15.82
CA SER A 15 -31.05 -3.42 15.87
C SER A 15 -31.68 -4.36 14.82
N SER A 16 -32.44 -3.84 13.86
CA SER A 16 -33.13 -4.64 12.85
C SER A 16 -32.18 -5.14 11.77
N MET A 17 -32.37 -6.40 11.36
CA MET A 17 -31.64 -7.04 10.26
C MET A 17 -31.82 -6.28 8.93
N LYS A 18 -33.01 -5.70 8.70
CA LYS A 18 -33.29 -4.94 7.47
C LYS A 18 -32.38 -3.71 7.37
N ILE A 19 -32.19 -2.99 8.47
CA ILE A 19 -31.31 -1.82 8.50
C ILE A 19 -29.86 -2.24 8.30
N GLY A 20 -29.42 -3.31 8.97
CA GLY A 20 -28.06 -3.83 8.80
C GLY A 20 -27.76 -4.18 7.34
N LEU A 21 -28.68 -4.86 6.66
CA LEU A 21 -28.53 -5.21 5.24
C LEU A 21 -28.53 -3.97 4.33
N SER A 22 -29.39 -2.99 4.60
CA SER A 22 -29.39 -1.72 3.86
C SER A 22 -28.08 -0.94 4.05
N LEU A 23 -27.59 -0.82 5.29
CA LEU A 23 -26.31 -0.16 5.59
C LEU A 23 -25.15 -0.88 4.91
N LEU A 24 -25.14 -2.21 4.92
CA LEU A 24 -24.11 -3.00 4.24
C LEU A 24 -24.14 -2.78 2.72
N ALA A 25 -25.32 -2.76 2.10
CA ALA A 25 -25.46 -2.48 0.68
C ALA A 25 -24.97 -1.07 0.31
N VAL A 26 -25.30 -0.07 1.14
CA VAL A 26 -24.82 1.30 0.97
C VAL A 26 -23.30 1.37 1.09
N ILE A 27 -22.69 0.74 2.11
CA ILE A 27 -21.23 0.68 2.23
C ILE A 27 -20.60 -0.01 1.02
N GLY A 28 -21.18 -1.11 0.54
CA GLY A 28 -20.68 -1.83 -0.63
C GLY A 28 -20.67 -0.96 -1.89
N LEU A 29 -21.77 -0.26 -2.17
CA LEU A 29 -21.86 0.69 -3.30
C LEU A 29 -20.85 1.82 -3.16
N LEU A 30 -20.74 2.38 -1.96
CA LEU A 30 -19.82 3.46 -1.64
C LEU A 30 -18.36 3.03 -1.81
N ALA A 31 -17.98 1.86 -1.32
CA ALA A 31 -16.65 1.28 -1.52
C ALA A 31 -16.34 1.05 -3.01
N ALA A 32 -17.32 0.59 -3.79
CA ALA A 32 -17.17 0.40 -5.24
C ALA A 32 -16.91 1.74 -5.96
N ILE A 33 -17.69 2.78 -5.64
CA ILE A 33 -17.48 4.13 -6.19
C ILE A 33 -16.13 4.69 -5.75
N GLY A 34 -15.79 4.56 -4.46
CA GLY A 34 -14.55 5.07 -3.89
C GLY A 34 -13.30 4.47 -4.51
N SER A 35 -13.34 3.17 -4.82
CA SER A 35 -12.26 2.46 -5.50
C SER A 35 -11.99 3.00 -6.91
N GLY A 36 -12.98 3.61 -7.56
CA GLY A 36 -12.82 4.23 -8.88
C GLY A 36 -12.26 5.66 -8.85
N ILE A 37 -12.23 6.33 -7.70
CA ILE A 37 -11.83 7.75 -7.59
C ILE A 37 -10.48 7.90 -6.89
N SER A 38 -10.33 7.32 -5.69
CA SER A 38 -9.09 7.40 -4.90
C SER A 38 -9.05 6.28 -3.87
N THR A 39 -8.18 5.31 -4.06
CA THR A 39 -8.06 4.13 -3.19
C THR A 39 -7.63 4.49 -1.76
N ASP A 40 -6.78 5.49 -1.60
CA ASP A 40 -6.07 5.70 -0.33
C ASP A 40 -6.81 6.66 0.62
N LYS A 41 -7.51 7.66 0.07
CA LYS A 41 -8.16 8.71 0.87
C LYS A 41 -9.64 8.43 1.13
N TYR A 42 -10.28 7.62 0.29
CA TYR A 42 -11.72 7.40 0.35
C TYR A 42 -12.18 6.80 1.69
N TYR A 43 -11.49 5.77 2.17
CA TYR A 43 -11.84 5.05 3.39
C TYR A 43 -11.66 5.88 4.67
N GLN A 44 -11.04 7.06 4.58
CA GLN A 44 -10.88 7.99 5.70
C GLN A 44 -11.88 9.15 5.63
N ALA A 45 -12.68 9.25 4.56
CA ALA A 45 -13.64 10.31 4.37
C ALA A 45 -14.79 10.23 5.40
N LEU A 46 -15.30 11.40 5.81
CA LEU A 46 -16.36 11.51 6.80
C LEU A 46 -17.63 10.70 6.44
N PRO A 47 -18.13 10.71 5.19
CA PRO A 47 -19.33 9.93 4.85
C PRO A 47 -19.12 8.42 5.05
N PHE A 48 -17.94 7.90 4.69
CA PHE A 48 -17.59 6.50 4.91
C PHE A 48 -17.55 6.17 6.40
N LYS A 49 -16.87 7.00 7.21
CA LYS A 49 -16.80 6.86 8.67
C LYS A 49 -18.17 6.82 9.34
N VAL A 50 -19.08 7.72 8.93
CA VAL A 50 -20.43 7.80 9.49
C VAL A 50 -21.20 6.51 9.22
N ILE A 51 -21.19 6.03 7.97
CA ILE A 51 -21.97 4.86 7.58
C ILE A 51 -21.36 3.59 8.20
N LEU A 52 -20.02 3.49 8.24
CA LEU A 52 -19.32 2.42 8.94
C LEU A 52 -19.67 2.40 10.43
N GLY A 53 -19.69 3.56 11.08
CA GLY A 53 -20.10 3.71 12.48
C GLY A 53 -21.55 3.31 12.73
N LEU A 54 -22.47 3.67 11.83
CA LEU A 54 -23.87 3.25 11.90
C LEU A 54 -24.02 1.73 11.74
N LEU A 55 -23.28 1.12 10.81
CA LEU A 55 -23.27 -0.32 10.62
C LEU A 55 -22.71 -1.04 11.86
N LEU A 56 -21.59 -0.54 12.41
CA LEU A 56 -20.99 -1.08 13.63
C LEU A 56 -21.96 -1.01 14.80
N LEU A 57 -22.65 0.13 14.98
CA LEU A 57 -23.67 0.29 16.03
C LEU A 57 -24.84 -0.69 15.84
N ASN A 58 -25.36 -0.82 14.62
CA ASN A 58 -26.42 -1.77 14.29
C ASN A 58 -26.00 -3.22 14.61
N MET A 59 -24.80 -3.62 14.18
CA MET A 59 -24.27 -4.97 14.42
C MET A 59 -24.00 -5.25 15.90
N ALA A 60 -23.48 -4.27 16.64
CA ALA A 60 -23.26 -4.39 18.08
C ALA A 60 -24.59 -4.58 18.84
N LEU A 61 -25.62 -3.81 18.50
CA LEU A 61 -26.96 -3.94 19.09
C LEU A 61 -27.62 -5.28 18.72
N CYS A 62 -27.50 -5.71 17.47
CA CYS A 62 -28.01 -7.01 17.01
C CYS A 62 -27.34 -8.16 17.79
N THR A 63 -26.00 -8.13 17.88
CA THR A 63 -25.20 -9.13 18.60
C THR A 63 -25.58 -9.18 20.08
N THR A 64 -25.71 -8.02 20.73
CA THR A 64 -26.14 -7.94 22.15
C THR A 64 -27.53 -8.53 22.36
N ASN A 65 -28.47 -8.26 21.44
CA ASN A 65 -29.81 -8.85 21.49
C ASN A 65 -29.80 -10.38 21.30
N GLN A 66 -28.88 -10.90 20.49
CA GLN A 66 -28.75 -12.32 20.25
C GLN A 66 -28.12 -13.05 21.44
N VAL A 67 -27.08 -12.46 22.03
CA VAL A 67 -26.42 -12.96 23.24
C VAL A 67 -27.41 -12.97 24.42
N THR A 68 -28.17 -11.90 24.64
CA THR A 68 -29.17 -11.86 25.73
C THR A 68 -30.29 -12.89 25.56
N LYS A 69 -30.75 -13.15 24.33
CA LYS A 69 -31.70 -14.23 24.04
C LYS A 69 -31.11 -15.60 24.32
N PHE A 70 -29.83 -15.81 23.98
CA PHE A 70 -29.11 -17.04 24.25
C PHE A 70 -29.02 -17.32 25.76
N PHE A 71 -28.64 -16.34 26.59
CA PHE A 71 -28.60 -16.53 28.04
C PHE A 71 -29.99 -16.74 28.66
N LYS A 72 -31.03 -16.05 28.17
CA LYS A 72 -32.40 -16.18 28.71
C LYS A 72 -33.10 -17.49 28.38
N HIS A 73 -32.94 -17.99 27.15
CA HIS A 73 -33.68 -19.16 26.63
C HIS A 73 -32.79 -20.37 26.29
N GLY A 74 -31.48 -20.17 26.17
CA GLY A 74 -30.52 -21.20 25.78
C GLY A 74 -30.11 -22.12 26.93
N LEU A 75 -29.96 -21.57 28.14
CA LEU A 75 -29.51 -22.31 29.33
C LEU A 75 -30.62 -23.10 30.05
N LYS A 76 -31.90 -22.83 29.74
CA LYS A 76 -33.05 -23.45 30.40
C LYS A 76 -33.55 -24.75 29.75
N ALA A 77 -32.94 -25.19 28.66
CA ALA A 77 -33.40 -26.36 27.91
C ALA A 77 -32.26 -27.38 27.81
N GLU A 78 -32.55 -28.64 28.17
CA GLU A 78 -31.69 -29.79 27.92
C GLU A 78 -31.57 -30.00 26.41
N LYS A 79 -30.56 -29.37 25.80
CA LYS A 79 -30.38 -29.34 24.34
C LYS A 79 -29.31 -30.31 23.91
N SER A 80 -29.56 -30.98 22.79
CA SER A 80 -28.53 -31.74 22.07
C SER A 80 -27.30 -30.85 21.81
N SER A 81 -26.11 -31.42 22.01
CA SER A 81 -24.81 -30.75 21.79
C SER A 81 -24.71 -30.07 20.43
N GLN A 82 -25.32 -30.66 19.39
CA GLN A 82 -25.39 -30.13 18.02
C GLN A 82 -26.14 -28.79 17.94
N ILE A 83 -27.24 -28.64 18.69
CA ILE A 83 -28.03 -27.40 18.72
C ILE A 83 -27.25 -26.31 19.45
N LEU A 84 -26.57 -26.65 20.55
CA LEU A 84 -25.73 -25.73 21.30
C LEU A 84 -24.55 -25.22 20.45
N LEU A 85 -23.82 -26.13 19.79
CA LEU A 85 -22.72 -25.80 18.90
C LEU A 85 -23.14 -24.87 17.75
N ARG A 86 -24.33 -25.09 17.16
CA ARG A 86 -24.87 -24.19 16.12
C ARG A 86 -25.22 -22.82 16.66
N GLN A 87 -25.76 -22.73 17.88
CA GLN A 87 -26.06 -21.45 18.53
C GLN A 87 -24.78 -20.67 18.84
N ILE A 88 -23.74 -21.37 19.32
CA ILE A 88 -22.40 -20.80 19.51
C ILE A 88 -21.84 -20.32 18.16
N GLY A 89 -21.91 -21.16 17.11
CA GLY A 89 -21.46 -20.80 15.76
C GLY A 89 -22.08 -19.49 15.24
N MET A 90 -23.40 -19.32 15.38
CA MET A 90 -24.08 -18.09 14.98
C MET A 90 -23.62 -16.86 15.78
N MET A 91 -23.36 -17.01 17.09
CA MET A 91 -22.84 -15.91 17.92
C MET A 91 -21.40 -15.57 17.54
N THR A 92 -20.55 -16.57 17.34
CA THR A 92 -19.16 -16.39 16.89
C THR A 92 -19.10 -15.69 15.54
N LEU A 93 -20.00 -16.03 14.61
CA LEU A 93 -20.12 -15.36 13.32
C LEU A 93 -20.42 -13.86 13.48
N HIS A 94 -21.45 -13.50 14.25
CA HIS A 94 -21.81 -12.09 14.46
C HIS A 94 -20.72 -11.32 15.21
N ALA A 95 -20.11 -11.93 16.21
CA ALA A 95 -18.96 -11.34 16.90
C ALA A 95 -17.79 -11.13 15.94
N GLY A 96 -17.51 -12.07 15.04
CA GLY A 96 -16.51 -11.93 13.99
C GLY A 96 -16.76 -10.73 13.08
N VAL A 97 -18.00 -10.54 12.61
CA VAL A 97 -18.40 -9.35 11.84
C VAL A 97 -18.15 -8.06 12.63
N VAL A 98 -18.55 -8.02 13.92
CA VAL A 98 -18.30 -6.85 14.78
C VAL A 98 -16.81 -6.56 14.90
N PHE A 99 -15.96 -7.58 15.12
CA PHE A 99 -14.50 -7.40 15.20
C PHE A 99 -13.91 -6.86 13.89
N ILE A 100 -14.36 -7.36 12.73
CA ILE A 100 -13.97 -6.83 11.42
C ILE A 100 -14.34 -5.35 11.30
N LEU A 101 -15.57 -4.98 11.70
CA LEU A 101 -16.04 -3.60 11.64
C LEU A 101 -15.29 -2.69 12.62
N ILE A 102 -14.93 -3.18 13.81
CA ILE A 102 -14.09 -2.44 14.77
C ILE A 102 -12.70 -2.22 14.18
N GLY A 103 -12.06 -3.27 13.65
CA GLY A 103 -10.76 -3.17 12.99
C GLY A 103 -10.76 -2.18 11.84
N GLY A 104 -11.74 -2.28 10.94
CA GLY A 104 -11.94 -1.32 9.84
C GLY A 104 -12.20 0.10 10.34
N SER A 105 -12.93 0.27 11.44
CA SER A 105 -13.15 1.59 12.05
C SER A 105 -11.85 2.17 12.60
N VAL A 106 -11.09 1.37 13.37
CA VAL A 106 -9.77 1.76 13.91
C VAL A 106 -8.84 2.20 12.78
N TYR A 107 -8.77 1.46 11.66
CA TYR A 107 -8.01 1.86 10.48
C TYR A 107 -8.56 3.14 9.83
N SER A 108 -9.87 3.29 9.69
CA SER A 108 -10.46 4.50 9.09
C SER A 108 -10.11 5.77 9.89
N PHE A 109 -9.99 5.67 11.22
CA PHE A 109 -9.65 6.80 12.09
C PHE A 109 -8.15 7.04 12.27
N GLN A 110 -7.33 6.00 12.32
CA GLN A 110 -5.91 6.07 12.73
C GLN A 110 -4.94 5.45 11.72
N GLY A 111 -5.44 4.81 10.67
CA GLY A 111 -4.63 4.18 9.64
C GLY A 111 -4.02 5.22 8.73
N GLU A 112 -2.78 4.97 8.31
CA GLU A 112 -2.03 5.85 7.42
C GLU A 112 -1.34 5.01 6.35
N SER A 113 -1.29 5.50 5.12
CA SER A 113 -0.63 4.85 3.99
C SER A 113 -0.09 5.90 3.04
N THR A 114 1.18 5.81 2.69
CA THR A 114 1.82 6.72 1.74
C THR A 114 2.97 6.05 1.01
N GLN A 115 3.32 6.56 -0.16
CA GLN A 115 4.51 6.14 -0.89
C GLN A 115 5.66 7.10 -0.58
N ILE A 116 6.83 6.53 -0.30
CA ILE A 116 8.08 7.28 -0.18
C ILE A 116 9.06 6.79 -1.23
N LYS A 117 9.78 7.73 -1.83
CA LYS A 117 10.92 7.44 -2.70
C LYS A 117 12.19 7.60 -1.88
N ILE A 118 13.08 6.61 -1.96
CA ILE A 118 14.40 6.63 -1.30
C ILE A 118 15.45 6.32 -2.35
N ASP A 119 16.35 7.27 -2.60
CA ASP A 119 17.51 7.04 -3.47
C ASP A 119 18.54 6.15 -2.75
N GLN A 120 19.32 5.36 -3.49
CA GLN A 120 20.34 4.52 -2.87
C GLN A 120 21.35 5.36 -2.04
N GLY A 121 21.65 4.91 -0.83
CA GLY A 121 22.45 5.62 0.17
C GLY A 121 21.70 6.71 0.94
N GLN A 122 20.48 7.06 0.55
CA GLN A 122 19.66 8.06 1.27
C GLN A 122 19.06 7.44 2.53
N THR A 123 18.92 8.27 3.57
CA THR A 123 18.23 7.94 4.82
C THR A 123 16.98 8.80 4.96
N VAL A 124 15.85 8.19 5.30
CA VAL A 124 14.57 8.87 5.53
C VAL A 124 14.13 8.67 6.98
N ASP A 125 13.82 9.77 7.66
CA ASP A 125 13.26 9.75 9.00
C ASP A 125 11.75 9.50 8.97
N MET A 126 11.32 8.38 9.58
CA MET A 126 9.91 8.00 9.61
C MET A 126 9.05 8.94 10.45
N LYS A 127 9.65 9.78 11.31
CA LYS A 127 8.94 10.84 12.03
C LYS A 127 8.41 11.93 11.10
N THR A 128 9.05 12.14 9.95
CA THR A 128 8.58 13.11 8.94
C THR A 128 7.39 12.57 8.14
N ILE A 129 7.19 11.25 8.15
CA ILE A 129 6.16 10.55 7.39
C ILE A 129 4.92 10.29 8.25
N PHE A 130 5.11 9.74 9.45
CA PHE A 130 4.04 9.47 10.40
C PHE A 130 4.36 10.04 11.77
N ASN A 131 3.34 10.58 12.44
CA ASN A 131 3.48 11.05 13.80
C ASN A 131 3.61 9.85 14.76
N GLN A 132 4.83 9.62 15.24
CA GLN A 132 5.21 8.43 16.00
C GLN A 132 5.88 8.75 17.33
N THR A 133 5.67 7.86 18.28
CA THR A 133 6.26 7.91 19.61
C THR A 133 7.70 7.40 19.65
N LYS A 134 8.04 6.43 18.78
CA LYS A 134 9.41 5.89 18.66
C LYS A 134 10.02 6.33 17.33
N PRO A 135 10.91 7.34 17.30
CA PRO A 135 11.55 7.78 16.06
C PRO A 135 12.59 6.75 15.61
N PHE A 136 12.62 6.48 14.31
CA PHE A 136 13.64 5.67 13.66
C PHE A 136 13.76 6.11 12.20
N MET A 137 14.90 5.81 11.59
CA MET A 137 15.15 6.11 10.19
C MET A 137 15.37 4.83 9.39
N ILE A 138 15.02 4.88 8.11
CA ILE A 138 15.29 3.82 7.15
C ILE A 138 16.30 4.36 6.15
N LYS A 139 17.42 3.67 6.01
CA LYS A 139 18.39 3.91 4.94
C LYS A 139 18.23 2.85 3.87
N LEU A 140 18.20 3.27 2.60
CA LEU A 140 18.31 2.33 1.49
C LEU A 140 19.80 2.12 1.21
N ASP A 141 20.33 0.93 1.51
CA ASP A 141 21.73 0.62 1.25
C ASP A 141 21.93 0.21 -0.20
N ASP A 142 21.04 -0.62 -0.72
CA ASP A 142 21.08 -1.10 -2.09
C ASP A 142 19.69 -1.50 -2.61
N PHE A 143 19.53 -1.48 -3.93
CA PHE A 143 18.36 -1.99 -4.61
C PHE A 143 18.80 -2.87 -5.78
N ASN A 144 18.30 -4.11 -5.80
CA ASN A 144 18.65 -5.07 -6.83
C ASN A 144 17.40 -5.77 -7.40
N ILE A 145 17.52 -6.24 -8.63
CA ILE A 145 16.51 -7.02 -9.32
C ILE A 145 17.12 -8.37 -9.69
N ASP A 146 16.51 -9.45 -9.20
CA ASP A 146 16.84 -10.78 -9.68
C ASP A 146 16.08 -11.05 -10.98
N PHE A 147 16.74 -11.73 -11.92
CA PHE A 147 16.19 -12.03 -13.24
C PHE A 147 16.12 -13.54 -13.47
N ASN A 148 15.08 -13.96 -14.17
CA ASN A 148 15.00 -15.28 -14.76
C ASN A 148 15.98 -15.41 -15.94
N ALA A 149 16.17 -16.63 -16.45
CA ALA A 149 17.05 -16.89 -17.59
C ALA A 149 16.66 -16.09 -18.85
N ASP A 150 15.35 -15.88 -19.06
CA ASP A 150 14.78 -15.08 -20.15
C ASP A 150 14.92 -13.56 -19.97
N GLY A 151 15.48 -13.10 -18.85
CA GLY A 151 15.65 -11.68 -18.52
C GLY A 151 14.42 -10.99 -17.94
N SER A 152 13.32 -11.73 -17.70
CA SER A 152 12.18 -11.22 -16.94
C SER A 152 12.53 -11.07 -15.44
N PRO A 153 12.00 -10.05 -14.74
CA PRO A 153 12.22 -9.90 -13.30
C PRO A 153 11.59 -11.05 -12.51
N SER A 154 12.34 -11.66 -11.59
CA SER A 154 11.82 -12.66 -10.65
C SER A 154 11.50 -12.05 -9.28
N GLN A 155 12.33 -11.11 -8.81
CA GLN A 155 12.18 -10.48 -7.51
C GLN A 155 12.85 -9.11 -7.47
N TYR A 156 12.30 -8.21 -6.66
CA TYR A 156 12.85 -6.89 -6.39
C TYR A 156 13.24 -6.81 -4.92
N PHE A 157 14.49 -6.46 -4.65
CA PHE A 157 15.04 -6.36 -3.30
C PHE A 157 15.43 -4.93 -2.98
N SER A 158 14.96 -4.43 -1.85
CA SER A 158 15.55 -3.27 -1.17
C SER A 158 16.28 -3.74 0.07
N HIS A 159 17.60 -3.59 0.07
CA HIS A 159 18.44 -3.79 1.24
C HIS A 159 18.39 -2.53 2.08
N ILE A 160 17.84 -2.62 3.29
CA ILE A 160 17.67 -1.48 4.17
C ILE A 160 18.36 -1.65 5.52
N SER A 161 18.86 -0.54 6.04
CA SER A 161 19.34 -0.41 7.41
C SER A 161 18.32 0.37 8.23
N LEU A 162 17.99 -0.19 9.40
CA LEU A 162 17.30 0.51 10.46
C LEU A 162 18.31 1.33 11.26
N VAL A 163 18.09 2.64 11.35
CA VAL A 163 18.96 3.55 12.08
C VAL A 163 18.22 4.17 13.26
N GLU A 164 18.74 3.97 14.46
CA GLU A 164 18.22 4.54 15.70
C GLU A 164 19.35 5.26 16.44
N ASN A 165 19.07 6.47 16.94
CA ASN A 165 20.06 7.30 17.66
C ASN A 165 21.41 7.45 16.91
N GLY A 166 21.38 7.45 15.58
CA GLY A 166 22.57 7.59 14.72
C GLY A 166 23.36 6.30 14.51
N ALA A 167 22.94 5.16 15.06
CA ALA A 167 23.57 3.86 14.86
C ALA A 167 22.67 2.91 14.06
N VAL A 168 23.27 2.06 13.23
CA VAL A 168 22.56 0.96 12.58
C VAL A 168 22.20 -0.08 13.64
N THR A 169 20.91 -0.33 13.85
CA THR A 169 20.41 -1.29 14.85
C THR A 169 19.86 -2.57 14.22
N GLY A 170 19.74 -2.62 12.89
CA GLY A 170 19.39 -3.83 12.17
C GLY A 170 19.42 -3.63 10.66
N GLU A 171 19.48 -4.74 9.94
CA GLU A 171 19.46 -4.78 8.47
C GLU A 171 18.35 -5.75 8.03
N LYS A 172 17.71 -5.44 6.90
CA LYS A 172 16.61 -6.25 6.37
C LYS A 172 16.50 -6.13 4.85
N ASP A 173 16.22 -7.27 4.22
CA ASP A 173 15.85 -7.33 2.82
C ASP A 173 14.32 -7.26 2.69
N ILE A 174 13.84 -6.21 2.02
CA ILE A 174 12.42 -6.04 1.68
C ILE A 174 12.19 -6.54 0.26
N SER A 175 11.09 -7.26 0.07
CA SER A 175 10.60 -7.63 -1.26
C SER A 175 9.08 -7.48 -1.35
N VAL A 176 8.50 -7.66 -2.55
CA VAL A 176 7.08 -7.35 -2.84
C VAL A 176 6.11 -8.01 -1.85
N ASN A 177 6.42 -9.23 -1.40
CA ASN A 177 5.58 -10.00 -0.46
C ASN A 177 6.24 -10.21 0.91
N ASN A 178 7.40 -9.60 1.16
CA ASN A 178 8.11 -9.70 2.42
C ASN A 178 8.43 -8.27 2.91
N PRO A 179 7.45 -7.59 3.54
CA PRO A 179 7.65 -6.22 3.99
C PRO A 179 8.61 -6.15 5.17
N PHE A 180 9.23 -4.99 5.33
CA PHE A 180 9.83 -4.61 6.61
C PHE A 180 8.73 -4.26 7.59
N GLU A 181 8.85 -4.72 8.84
CA GLU A 181 7.91 -4.42 9.92
C GLU A 181 8.65 -3.93 11.15
N TYR A 182 8.34 -2.71 11.60
CA TYR A 182 8.96 -2.12 12.78
C TYR A 182 8.07 -1.05 13.41
N ALA A 183 7.99 -1.06 14.75
CA ALA A 183 7.22 -0.08 15.53
C ALA A 183 5.75 0.14 15.05
N GLY A 184 5.10 -0.91 14.52
CA GLY A 184 3.74 -0.84 13.99
C GLY A 184 3.61 -0.27 12.57
N ILE A 185 4.74 -0.01 11.90
CA ILE A 185 4.82 0.34 10.49
C ILE A 185 5.20 -0.89 9.67
N LYS A 186 4.60 -1.01 8.49
CA LYS A 186 5.03 -1.90 7.43
C LYS A 186 5.51 -1.10 6.23
N ALA A 187 6.64 -1.47 5.64
CA ALA A 187 7.13 -0.91 4.40
C ALA A 187 7.21 -2.00 3.32
N TYR A 188 6.44 -1.81 2.26
CA TYR A 188 6.34 -2.73 1.12
C TYR A 188 7.11 -2.18 -0.06
N GLN A 189 7.89 -3.02 -0.74
CA GLN A 189 8.41 -2.70 -2.06
C GLN A 189 7.23 -2.49 -3.03
N SER A 190 7.08 -1.28 -3.59
CA SER A 190 5.94 -0.97 -4.45
C SER A 190 6.34 -0.54 -5.87
N SER A 191 7.43 0.20 -6.03
CA SER A 191 7.96 0.58 -7.34
C SER A 191 9.47 0.88 -7.23
N PHE A 192 10.12 1.18 -8.33
CA PHE A 192 11.54 1.51 -8.38
C PHE A 192 11.83 2.40 -9.59
N GLY A 193 13.06 2.89 -9.67
CA GLY A 193 13.57 3.52 -10.87
C GLY A 193 15.05 3.87 -10.74
N TYR A 194 15.52 4.70 -11.65
CA TYR A 194 16.93 5.04 -11.78
C TYR A 194 17.12 6.54 -11.96
N GLY A 195 18.05 7.12 -11.20
CA GLY A 195 18.65 8.40 -11.53
C GLY A 195 19.87 8.18 -12.43
N VAL A 196 20.03 9.00 -13.46
CA VAL A 196 21.15 8.93 -14.41
C VAL A 196 22.30 9.78 -13.90
N GLU A 197 23.48 9.19 -13.78
CA GLU A 197 24.70 9.89 -13.38
C GLU A 197 25.32 10.59 -14.58
N LEU A 198 25.23 11.92 -14.58
CA LEU A 198 25.73 12.79 -15.63
C LEU A 198 27.01 13.49 -15.14
N GLN A 199 28.02 13.53 -16.01
CA GLN A 199 29.21 14.35 -15.84
C GLN A 199 29.35 15.31 -17.03
N GLY A 200 29.30 16.61 -16.75
CA GLY A 200 29.52 17.66 -17.74
C GLY A 200 30.92 18.25 -17.61
N GLU A 201 31.56 18.56 -18.73
CA GLU A 201 32.84 19.25 -18.77
C GLU A 201 32.91 20.26 -19.94
N SER A 202 33.62 21.37 -19.76
CA SER A 202 33.90 22.35 -20.82
C SER A 202 35.35 22.81 -20.77
N ASN A 203 35.89 23.16 -21.94
CA ASN A 203 37.21 23.80 -22.10
C ASN A 203 37.29 25.16 -21.39
N THR A 204 36.16 25.77 -21.07
CA THR A 204 36.06 27.00 -20.27
C THR A 204 36.22 26.76 -18.76
N GLY A 205 36.40 25.50 -18.33
CA GLY A 205 36.64 25.11 -16.94
C GLY A 205 35.41 24.61 -16.19
N TRP A 206 34.23 24.58 -16.82
CA TRP A 206 33.06 23.94 -16.20
C TRP A 206 33.31 22.44 -16.03
N LYS A 207 33.03 21.92 -14.82
CA LYS A 207 33.03 20.50 -14.51
C LYS A 207 31.99 20.22 -13.43
N GLU A 208 30.99 19.41 -13.74
CA GLU A 208 29.88 19.13 -12.83
C GLU A 208 29.52 17.66 -12.88
N LYS A 209 29.26 17.06 -11.72
CA LYS A 209 28.67 15.73 -11.60
C LYS A 209 27.30 15.87 -10.94
N LYS A 210 26.28 15.29 -11.57
CA LYS A 210 24.92 15.38 -11.08
C LYS A 210 24.15 14.12 -11.43
N THR A 211 23.31 13.66 -10.50
CA THR A 211 22.33 12.62 -10.78
C THR A 211 21.03 13.30 -11.19
N LEU A 212 20.52 12.97 -12.38
CA LEU A 212 19.28 13.51 -12.92
C LEU A 212 18.24 12.41 -13.06
N GLN A 213 17.00 12.71 -12.68
CA GLN A 213 15.86 11.83 -12.89
C GLN A 213 15.30 12.00 -14.31
N GLU A 214 14.48 11.04 -14.74
CA GLU A 214 13.72 11.20 -15.98
C GLU A 214 12.91 12.50 -15.94
N SER A 215 12.88 13.20 -17.06
CA SER A 215 12.28 14.53 -17.24
C SER A 215 12.98 15.72 -16.58
N GLU A 216 14.04 15.53 -15.81
CA GLU A 216 14.83 16.65 -15.28
C GLU A 216 15.71 17.27 -16.36
N PHE A 217 15.89 18.59 -16.26
CA PHE A 217 16.75 19.37 -17.12
C PHE A 217 18.03 19.76 -16.38
N LEU A 218 19.14 19.74 -17.10
CA LEU A 218 20.37 20.42 -16.72
C LEU A 218 20.66 21.50 -17.75
N GLN A 219 20.62 22.75 -17.30
CA GLN A 219 21.12 23.88 -18.07
C GLN A 219 22.65 23.77 -18.15
N ILE A 220 23.21 23.85 -19.35
CA ILE A 220 24.65 23.73 -19.56
C ILE A 220 25.29 25.11 -19.33
N PRO A 221 26.10 25.30 -18.27
CA PRO A 221 26.65 26.61 -17.92
C PRO A 221 27.50 27.20 -19.04
N GLY A 222 27.36 28.51 -19.24
CA GLY A 222 28.05 29.24 -20.32
C GLY A 222 27.42 29.04 -21.71
N THR A 223 26.25 28.41 -21.81
CA THR A 223 25.53 28.18 -23.07
C THR A 223 24.04 28.50 -22.92
N ASP A 224 23.32 28.58 -24.05
CA ASP A 224 21.86 28.66 -24.09
C ASP A 224 21.19 27.27 -24.26
N LYS A 225 21.97 26.20 -24.02
CA LYS A 225 21.57 24.82 -24.22
C LYS A 225 21.24 24.13 -22.90
N ALA A 226 20.29 23.19 -22.96
CA ALA A 226 19.91 22.35 -21.84
C ALA A 226 19.78 20.90 -22.28
N ILE A 227 20.26 19.98 -21.44
CA ILE A 227 20.06 18.55 -21.66
C ILE A 227 18.95 18.04 -20.75
N ARG A 228 18.06 17.21 -21.29
CA ARG A 228 16.98 16.55 -20.54
C ARG A 228 17.14 15.06 -20.67
N ILE A 229 17.07 14.36 -19.53
CA ILE A 229 16.97 12.90 -19.54
C ILE A 229 15.57 12.52 -19.98
N TYR A 230 15.46 11.87 -21.13
CA TYR A 230 14.16 11.38 -21.59
C TYR A 230 13.85 10.03 -20.93
N LYS A 231 14.77 9.06 -21.03
CA LYS A 231 14.55 7.71 -20.49
C LYS A 231 15.86 6.94 -20.33
N TYR A 232 15.94 6.10 -19.30
CA TYR A 232 16.93 5.02 -19.22
C TYR A 232 16.35 3.71 -19.78
N ILE A 233 17.05 3.09 -20.73
CA ILE A 233 16.67 1.83 -21.35
C ILE A 233 17.74 0.78 -21.00
N PRO A 234 17.48 -0.17 -20.07
CA PRO A 234 18.48 -1.15 -19.65
C PRO A 234 18.90 -2.13 -20.75
N ASN A 235 17.99 -2.49 -21.66
CA ASN A 235 18.28 -3.38 -22.78
C ASN A 235 17.72 -2.80 -24.07
N PHE A 236 18.51 -1.93 -24.70
CA PHE A 236 18.13 -1.25 -25.93
C PHE A 236 18.21 -2.18 -27.14
N ASP A 237 17.16 -2.15 -27.95
CA ASP A 237 17.05 -2.86 -29.22
C ASP A 237 16.30 -1.95 -30.21
N PRO A 238 16.88 -1.60 -31.39
CA PRO A 238 16.23 -0.74 -32.36
C PRO A 238 14.83 -1.22 -32.79
N GLU A 239 14.56 -2.53 -32.79
CA GLU A 239 13.25 -3.09 -33.15
C GLU A 239 12.16 -2.75 -32.13
N TYR A 240 12.55 -2.46 -30.88
CA TYR A 240 11.66 -2.11 -29.77
C TYR A 240 11.53 -0.58 -29.58
N GLY A 241 12.22 0.21 -30.40
CA GLY A 241 12.22 1.67 -30.32
C GLY A 241 12.69 2.18 -28.96
N MET A 242 11.81 2.91 -28.26
CA MET A 242 12.10 3.49 -26.92
C MET A 242 11.69 2.58 -25.75
N GLN A 243 11.31 1.33 -26.03
CA GLN A 243 11.03 0.33 -24.99
C GLN A 243 12.25 -0.53 -24.75
N SER A 244 12.41 -0.99 -23.51
CA SER A 244 13.45 -1.95 -23.17
C SER A 244 12.98 -3.35 -23.56
N LYS A 245 13.86 -4.15 -24.17
CA LYS A 245 13.59 -5.55 -24.49
C LYS A 245 13.37 -6.39 -23.23
N THR A 246 14.24 -6.20 -22.24
CA THR A 246 14.14 -6.75 -20.88
C THR A 246 14.56 -5.71 -19.87
N LEU A 247 14.30 -5.94 -18.58
CA LEU A 247 14.77 -5.06 -17.50
C LEU A 247 16.21 -5.35 -17.06
N ARG A 248 16.79 -6.48 -17.51
CA ARG A 248 18.19 -6.81 -17.28
C ARG A 248 19.09 -5.87 -18.10
N PRO A 249 20.10 -5.22 -17.51
CA PRO A 249 20.88 -4.19 -18.19
C PRO A 249 21.92 -4.76 -19.18
N ASP A 250 21.47 -5.50 -20.20
CA ASP A 250 22.34 -6.19 -21.15
C ASP A 250 22.94 -5.25 -22.22
N ASN A 251 22.23 -4.18 -22.58
CA ASN A 251 22.67 -3.15 -23.53
C ASN A 251 22.11 -1.78 -23.12
N PRO A 252 22.62 -1.19 -22.01
CA PRO A 252 22.04 0.00 -21.43
C PRO A 252 22.30 1.24 -22.29
N ARG A 253 21.24 2.04 -22.52
CA ARG A 253 21.30 3.32 -23.22
C ARG A 253 20.55 4.40 -22.45
N ILE A 254 21.08 5.61 -22.51
CA ILE A 254 20.39 6.82 -22.07
C ILE A 254 19.85 7.54 -23.28
N VAL A 255 18.53 7.71 -23.33
CA VAL A 255 17.87 8.57 -24.30
C VAL A 255 17.80 9.97 -23.71
N TYR A 256 18.40 10.94 -24.40
CA TYR A 256 18.42 12.34 -23.99
C TYR A 256 17.86 13.24 -25.09
N SER A 257 17.41 14.41 -24.69
CA SER A 257 16.99 15.48 -25.61
C SER A 257 17.76 16.75 -25.32
N LEU A 258 18.28 17.38 -26.37
CA LEU A 258 19.01 18.63 -26.30
C LEU A 258 18.08 19.77 -26.70
N TYR A 259 18.05 20.82 -25.88
CA TYR A 259 17.25 22.00 -26.11
C TYR A 259 18.16 23.21 -26.26
N GLN A 260 17.71 24.21 -27.04
CA GLN A 260 18.34 25.53 -27.15
C GLN A 260 17.26 26.60 -27.02
N LYS A 261 17.38 27.51 -26.04
CA LYS A 261 16.37 28.54 -25.74
C LYS A 261 14.93 27.99 -25.62
N GLY A 262 14.80 26.77 -25.09
CA GLY A 262 13.52 26.08 -24.90
C GLY A 262 12.99 25.30 -26.12
N SER A 263 13.61 25.43 -27.30
CA SER A 263 13.26 24.65 -28.48
C SER A 263 14.07 23.35 -28.52
N LEU A 264 13.42 22.24 -28.89
CA LEU A 264 14.10 20.96 -29.08
C LEU A 264 15.06 21.08 -30.27
N LEU A 265 16.34 20.80 -30.03
CA LEU A 265 17.40 20.85 -31.02
C LEU A 265 17.72 19.46 -31.56
N ASP A 266 17.84 18.46 -30.67
CA ASP A 266 18.24 17.11 -31.03
C ASP A 266 17.78 16.06 -30.01
N VAL A 267 17.75 14.79 -30.41
CA VAL A 267 17.47 13.64 -29.56
C VAL A 267 18.47 12.54 -29.88
N GLY A 268 19.14 12.02 -28.84
CA GLY A 268 20.16 10.99 -28.99
C GLY A 268 19.97 9.83 -28.02
N ALA A 269 20.56 8.68 -28.36
CA ALA A 269 20.69 7.52 -27.50
C ALA A 269 22.17 7.17 -27.38
N VAL A 270 22.68 7.08 -26.16
CA VAL A 270 24.12 6.99 -25.89
C VAL A 270 24.42 5.87 -24.89
N SER A 271 25.56 5.20 -25.08
CA SER A 271 26.05 4.20 -24.12
C SER A 271 26.66 4.86 -22.89
N PHE A 272 26.77 4.12 -21.79
CA PHE A 272 27.56 4.58 -20.64
C PHE A 272 29.02 4.80 -21.04
N GLY A 273 29.59 5.90 -20.56
CA GLY A 273 30.97 6.30 -20.82
C GLY A 273 31.20 6.99 -22.17
N GLU A 274 30.22 7.05 -23.07
CA GLU A 274 30.35 7.78 -24.32
C GLU A 274 30.12 9.29 -24.10
N LYS A 275 30.97 10.12 -24.72
CA LYS A 275 30.91 11.57 -24.59
C LYS A 275 30.05 12.16 -25.71
N VAL A 276 29.03 12.92 -25.32
CA VAL A 276 28.18 13.71 -26.21
C VAL A 276 28.73 15.12 -26.27
N GLU A 277 29.13 15.57 -27.46
CA GLU A 277 29.52 16.97 -27.67
C GLU A 277 28.27 17.84 -27.82
N ILE A 278 28.06 18.74 -26.87
CA ILE A 278 26.90 19.65 -26.86
C ILE A 278 27.17 20.85 -27.75
N GLN A 279 28.41 21.32 -27.75
CA GLN A 279 28.95 22.38 -28.60
C GLN A 279 30.48 22.27 -28.59
N PRO A 280 31.20 22.94 -29.52
CA PRO A 280 32.65 22.90 -29.56
C PRO A 280 33.30 23.16 -28.20
N GLY A 281 33.98 22.13 -27.67
CA GLY A 281 34.66 22.21 -26.38
C GLY A 281 33.78 22.09 -25.14
N THR A 282 32.52 21.65 -25.25
CA THR A 282 31.67 21.30 -24.11
C THR A 282 31.04 19.92 -24.33
N THR A 283 31.34 18.98 -23.45
CA THR A 283 30.88 17.59 -23.53
C THR A 283 30.09 17.20 -22.29
N VAL A 284 29.21 16.23 -22.49
CA VAL A 284 28.43 15.57 -21.43
C VAL A 284 28.62 14.07 -21.57
N GLN A 285 28.86 13.39 -20.46
CA GLN A 285 29.04 11.95 -20.38
C GLN A 285 28.06 11.36 -19.38
N PHE A 286 27.45 10.23 -19.72
CA PHE A 286 26.60 9.48 -18.80
C PHE A 286 27.39 8.29 -18.28
N ASN A 287 27.68 8.27 -16.98
CA ASN A 287 28.60 7.28 -16.41
C ASN A 287 27.90 6.02 -15.88
N GLY A 288 26.61 6.12 -15.61
CA GLY A 288 25.84 5.02 -15.05
C GLY A 288 24.47 5.46 -14.57
N VAL A 289 23.85 4.58 -13.79
CA VAL A 289 22.57 4.83 -13.13
C VAL A 289 22.67 4.47 -11.67
N LYS A 290 21.95 5.24 -10.85
CA LYS A 290 21.80 5.01 -9.43
C LYS A 290 20.35 4.64 -9.14
N PRO A 291 20.07 3.43 -8.65
CA PRO A 291 18.70 3.02 -8.38
C PRO A 291 18.10 3.79 -7.21
N PHE A 292 16.79 3.86 -7.22
CA PHE A 292 15.98 4.26 -6.08
C PHE A 292 14.83 3.28 -5.91
N SER A 293 14.40 3.14 -4.67
CA SER A 293 13.24 2.32 -4.32
C SER A 293 12.06 3.21 -3.96
N VAL A 294 10.87 2.79 -4.36
CA VAL A 294 9.61 3.35 -3.87
C VAL A 294 9.00 2.34 -2.93
N LEU A 295 8.82 2.76 -1.68
CA LEU A 295 8.22 1.96 -0.63
C LEU A 295 6.83 2.49 -0.32
N THR A 296 5.83 1.61 -0.32
CA THR A 296 4.53 1.92 0.29
C THR A 296 4.63 1.64 1.78
N VAL A 297 4.63 2.71 2.56
CA VAL A 297 4.72 2.64 4.02
C VAL A 297 3.32 2.78 4.60
N LYS A 298 2.95 1.87 5.49
CA LYS A 298 1.61 1.76 6.06
C LYS A 298 1.65 1.58 7.58
N ARG A 299 0.76 2.28 8.28
CA ARG A 299 0.44 2.04 9.68
C ARG A 299 -1.01 1.58 9.78
N ASP A 300 -1.24 0.37 10.28
CA ASP A 300 -2.58 -0.23 10.37
C ASP A 300 -2.83 -0.86 11.75
N PRO A 301 -3.29 -0.06 12.74
CA PRO A 301 -3.60 -0.56 14.07
C PRO A 301 -4.87 -1.43 14.10
N GLY A 302 -5.69 -1.38 13.06
CA GLY A 302 -6.96 -2.12 12.97
C GLY A 302 -6.81 -3.55 12.43
N LEU A 303 -5.67 -3.84 11.78
CA LEU A 303 -5.44 -5.10 11.08
C LEU A 303 -5.59 -6.33 11.97
N SER A 304 -5.00 -6.33 13.17
CA SER A 304 -5.06 -7.48 14.08
C SER A 304 -6.49 -7.79 14.54
N LEU A 305 -7.28 -6.75 14.82
CA LEU A 305 -8.70 -6.89 15.17
C LEU A 305 -9.50 -7.45 14.00
N ALA A 306 -9.25 -6.95 12.79
CA ALA A 306 -9.91 -7.44 11.59
C ALA A 306 -9.55 -8.92 11.30
N MET A 307 -8.28 -9.30 11.46
CA MET A 307 -7.83 -10.69 11.31
C MET A 307 -8.48 -11.62 12.33
N ALA A 308 -8.53 -11.21 13.61
CA ALA A 308 -9.23 -11.97 14.64
C ALA A 308 -10.72 -12.15 14.29
N GLY A 309 -11.37 -11.07 13.85
CA GLY A 309 -12.76 -11.12 13.40
C GLY A 309 -12.98 -12.03 12.20
N MET A 310 -12.04 -12.06 11.24
CA MET A 310 -12.08 -12.95 10.08
C MET A 310 -11.97 -14.43 10.48
N LEU A 311 -11.06 -14.76 11.39
CA LEU A 311 -10.93 -16.12 11.94
C LEU A 311 -12.20 -16.55 12.69
N MET A 312 -12.78 -15.66 13.50
CA MET A 312 -14.05 -15.92 14.19
C MET A 312 -15.20 -16.12 13.21
N LEU A 313 -15.30 -15.29 12.18
CA LEU A 313 -16.33 -15.39 11.15
C LEU A 313 -16.23 -16.72 10.41
N MET A 314 -15.02 -17.14 10.03
CA MET A 314 -14.77 -18.42 9.39
C MET A 314 -15.17 -19.59 10.30
N ALA A 315 -14.69 -19.62 11.54
CA ALA A 315 -15.02 -20.66 12.51
C ALA A 315 -16.53 -20.73 12.81
N GLY A 316 -17.18 -19.57 13.00
CA GLY A 316 -18.62 -19.47 13.24
C GLY A 316 -19.46 -19.96 12.06
N THR A 317 -19.00 -19.68 10.84
CA THR A 317 -19.64 -20.19 9.60
C THR A 317 -19.55 -21.70 9.52
N CYS A 318 -18.37 -22.28 9.76
CA CYS A 318 -18.17 -23.73 9.80
C CYS A 318 -19.09 -24.40 10.83
N LEU A 319 -19.12 -23.89 12.07
CA LEU A 319 -19.98 -24.40 13.13
C LEU A 319 -21.48 -24.28 12.80
N THR A 320 -21.87 -23.29 12.01
CA THR A 320 -23.29 -23.08 11.69
C THR A 320 -23.78 -23.97 10.54
N LEU A 321 -22.94 -24.21 9.53
CA LEU A 321 -23.32 -24.92 8.30
C LEU A 321 -23.10 -26.43 8.36
N PHE A 322 -22.03 -26.91 9.01
CA PHE A 322 -21.68 -28.33 9.00
C PHE A 322 -22.45 -29.17 10.02
N LEU A 323 -23.26 -28.55 10.90
CA LEU A 323 -24.08 -29.26 11.88
C LEU A 323 -25.50 -29.49 11.32
N LYS A 324 -25.81 -30.75 11.01
CA LYS A 324 -27.04 -31.18 10.33
C LYS A 324 -28.29 -30.77 11.11
N GLN A 325 -29.27 -30.13 10.44
CA GLN A 325 -30.62 -30.01 10.99
C GLN A 325 -31.24 -31.42 11.07
N LYS A 326 -31.37 -31.98 12.28
CA LYS A 326 -32.42 -32.97 12.50
C LYS A 326 -33.75 -32.24 12.33
N LYS A 327 -34.43 -32.45 11.20
CA LYS A 327 -35.85 -32.08 11.05
C LYS A 327 -36.59 -32.76 12.19
N THR A 328 -37.09 -32.00 13.16
CA THR A 328 -38.14 -32.50 14.04
C THR A 328 -39.34 -32.69 13.14
N GLY A 329 -39.68 -33.94 12.84
CA GLY A 329 -40.86 -34.28 12.06
C GLY A 329 -42.09 -33.66 12.73
N VAL A 330 -42.86 -32.92 11.95
CA VAL A 330 -44.24 -32.61 12.29
C VAL A 330 -44.97 -33.94 12.23
N VAL A 331 -45.34 -34.48 13.38
CA VAL A 331 -46.33 -35.57 13.45
C VAL A 331 -47.66 -34.93 13.06
N GLN A 332 -48.26 -35.43 11.98
CA GLN A 332 -49.63 -35.10 11.56
C GLN A 332 -50.64 -35.53 12.62
#